data_AF-A0A0J0YSP5-F1
#
_entry.id   AF-A0A0J0YSP5-F1
#
_cell.length_a   1.000
_cell.length_b   1.000
_cell.length_c   1.000
_cell.angle_alpha   90.00
_cell.angle_beta   90.00
_cell.angle_gamma   90.00
#
_symmetry.space_group_name_H-M   'P 1'
#
loop_
_entity.id
_entity.type
_entity.pdbx_description
1 polymer ?
#
loop_
_entity_poly.entity_id
_entity_poly.type
_entity_poly.pdbx_seq_one_letter_code
_entity_poly.pdbx_strand_id
1 'polypeptide(L)'
;MKKNMLMAIVIMVWLVGCGTFPTASEYWKKNGKWPGYEVVQNDMRSCGFENAWNNAEMSDNKYIKASLCMEKKGYLFNGKRTCDKNAYKDYPACK
;
A
#
# COMPACT_ATOMS: atom_id res chain seq x y z
N MET A 1 -46.59 -5.22 17.55
CA MET A 1 -45.23 -4.81 18.00
C MET A 1 -44.06 -5.58 17.36
N LYS A 2 -44.25 -6.71 16.65
CA LYS A 2 -43.14 -7.49 16.06
C LYS A 2 -42.57 -6.99 14.72
N LYS A 3 -43.33 -6.20 13.93
CA LYS A 3 -42.89 -5.70 12.61
C LYS A 3 -41.80 -4.62 12.69
N ASN A 4 -41.76 -3.82 13.76
CA ASN A 4 -40.82 -2.71 13.90
C ASN A 4 -39.41 -3.17 14.34
N MET A 5 -39.29 -4.37 14.93
CA MET A 5 -38.01 -4.91 15.38
C MET A 5 -37.19 -5.50 14.23
N LEU A 6 -37.87 -6.05 13.20
CA LEU A 6 -37.24 -6.59 12.00
C LEU A 6 -36.63 -5.50 11.10
N MET A 7 -37.27 -4.31 11.01
CA MET A 7 -36.69 -3.18 10.27
C MET A 7 -35.40 -2.64 10.92
N ALA A 8 -35.31 -2.66 12.25
CA ALA A 8 -34.12 -2.19 12.96
C ALA A 8 -32.89 -3.09 12.73
N ILE A 9 -33.10 -4.40 12.61
CA ILE A 9 -32.02 -5.37 12.35
C ILE A 9 -31.49 -5.22 10.92
N VAL A 10 -32.36 -4.98 9.94
CA VAL A 10 -31.93 -4.80 8.54
C VAL A 10 -31.08 -3.55 8.36
N ILE A 11 -31.37 -2.45 9.08
CA ILE A 11 -30.59 -1.21 8.98
C ILE A 11 -29.19 -1.35 9.62
N MET A 12 -29.04 -2.21 10.62
CA MET A 12 -27.75 -2.40 11.32
C MET A 12 -26.73 -3.23 10.51
N VAL A 13 -27.18 -4.03 9.54
CA VAL A 13 -26.29 -4.82 8.65
C VAL A 13 -25.62 -3.96 7.57
N TRP A 14 -26.14 -2.77 7.27
CA TRP A 14 -25.57 -1.88 6.23
C TRP A 14 -24.46 -0.95 6.73
N LEU A 15 -24.23 -0.86 8.04
CA LEU A 15 -23.20 0.02 8.63
C LEU A 15 -21.85 -0.66 8.85
N VAL A 16 -21.73 -1.96 8.58
CA VAL A 16 -20.43 -2.66 8.53
C VAL A 16 -19.89 -2.69 7.11
N GLY A 17 -20.10 -1.60 6.36
CA GLY A 17 -19.26 -1.26 5.22
C GLY A 17 -17.88 -0.86 5.72
N CYS A 18 -17.13 -1.81 6.27
CA CYS A 18 -15.75 -1.62 6.71
C CYS A 18 -14.91 -1.40 5.46
N GLY A 19 -14.82 -0.14 5.02
CA GLY A 19 -13.89 0.25 3.97
C GLY A 19 -12.47 0.05 4.49
N THR A 20 -11.86 -1.08 4.17
CA THR A 20 -10.44 -1.28 4.40
C THR A 20 -9.70 -0.33 3.46
N PHE A 21 -9.08 0.72 4.02
CA PHE A 21 -8.20 1.58 3.25
C PHE A 21 -7.05 0.72 2.70
N PRO A 22 -6.79 0.75 1.38
CA PRO A 22 -5.72 -0.02 0.80
C PRO A 22 -4.38 0.39 1.43
N THR A 23 -3.69 -0.61 1.94
CA THR A 23 -2.37 -0.54 2.54
C THR A 23 -1.30 -0.18 1.51
N ALA A 24 -0.18 0.36 1.96
CA ALA A 24 0.97 0.61 1.08
C ALA A 24 1.41 -0.67 0.33
N SER A 25 1.25 -1.86 0.93
CA SER A 25 1.59 -3.15 0.31
C SER A 25 0.65 -3.58 -0.81
N GLU A 26 -0.60 -3.13 -0.85
CA GLU A 26 -1.54 -3.48 -1.94
C GLU A 26 -1.21 -2.80 -3.27
N TYR A 27 -0.44 -1.72 -3.24
CA TYR A 27 -0.02 -0.99 -4.42
C TYR A 27 1.25 -1.54 -5.08
N TRP A 28 1.98 -2.43 -4.40
CA TRP A 28 3.16 -3.09 -4.95
C TRP A 28 2.80 -4.36 -5.70
N LYS A 29 3.12 -4.41 -6.99
CA LYS A 29 2.91 -5.59 -7.83
C LYS A 29 4.24 -6.09 -8.39
N LYS A 30 4.50 -7.39 -8.26
CA LYS A 30 5.67 -8.06 -8.83
C LYS A 30 5.29 -8.60 -10.20
N ASN A 31 5.98 -8.15 -11.25
CA ASN A 31 5.67 -8.54 -12.64
C ASN A 31 4.17 -8.37 -12.97
N GLY A 32 3.55 -7.28 -12.51
CA GLY A 32 2.14 -6.97 -12.74
C GLY A 32 1.12 -7.75 -11.89
N LYS A 33 1.57 -8.69 -11.06
CA LYS A 33 0.70 -9.48 -10.16
C LYS A 33 0.94 -9.11 -8.69
N TRP A 34 -0.12 -9.13 -7.88
CA TRP A 34 0.02 -8.95 -6.44
C TRP A 34 0.39 -10.29 -5.79
N PRO A 35 1.56 -10.42 -5.14
CA PRO A 35 2.07 -11.71 -4.68
C PRO A 35 1.54 -12.14 -3.31
N GLY A 36 0.63 -11.37 -2.71
CA GLY A 36 0.11 -11.63 -1.36
C GLY A 36 0.71 -10.70 -0.31
N TYR A 37 -0.11 -10.37 0.69
CA TYR A 37 0.23 -9.39 1.72
C TYR A 37 1.54 -9.72 2.44
N GLU A 38 1.68 -10.95 2.94
CA GLU A 38 2.86 -11.40 3.70
C GLU A 38 4.16 -11.27 2.89
N VAL A 39 4.13 -11.70 1.62
CA VAL A 39 5.30 -11.62 0.72
C VAL A 39 5.70 -10.17 0.50
N VAL A 40 4.74 -9.30 0.17
CA VAL A 40 5.03 -7.87 -0.05
C VAL A 40 5.56 -7.22 1.23
N GLN A 41 4.96 -7.48 2.39
CA GLN A 41 5.41 -6.86 3.63
C GLN A 41 6.82 -7.29 4.04
N ASN A 42 7.14 -8.57 3.87
CA ASN A 42 8.48 -9.08 4.14
C ASN A 42 9.50 -8.45 3.20
N ASP A 43 9.18 -8.35 1.90
CA ASP A 43 10.03 -7.67 0.94
C ASP A 43 10.19 -6.18 1.27
N MET A 44 9.12 -5.47 1.63
CA MET A 44 9.17 -4.07 2.05
C MET A 44 10.09 -3.88 3.25
N ARG A 45 9.87 -4.64 4.34
CA ARG A 45 10.74 -4.56 5.53
C ARG A 45 12.20 -4.85 5.19
N SER A 46 12.46 -5.87 4.37
CA SER A 46 13.82 -6.20 3.93
C SER A 46 14.49 -5.11 3.08
N CYS A 47 13.68 -4.29 2.39
CA CYS A 47 14.15 -3.14 1.62
C CYS A 47 14.26 -1.86 2.47
N GLY A 48 13.97 -1.92 3.77
CA GLY A 48 14.15 -0.80 4.69
C GLY A 48 12.94 0.12 4.81
N PHE A 49 11.75 -0.31 4.38
CA PHE A 49 10.52 0.40 4.74
C PHE A 49 10.29 0.29 6.26
N GLU A 50 10.11 1.44 6.91
CA GLU A 50 9.87 1.51 8.36
C GLU A 50 8.49 0.94 8.71
N ASN A 51 7.52 1.07 7.82
CA ASN A 51 6.18 0.52 8.01
C ASN A 51 5.56 0.05 6.68
N ALA A 52 5.18 -1.24 6.61
CA ALA A 52 4.60 -1.82 5.39
C ALA A 52 3.11 -1.48 5.16
N TRP A 53 2.45 -0.87 6.15
CA TRP A 53 1.06 -0.41 6.09
C TRP A 53 0.95 1.04 5.61
N ASN A 54 1.76 1.94 6.18
CA ASN A 54 1.76 3.37 5.86
C ASN A 54 3.18 3.96 6.02
N ASN A 55 3.66 4.70 5.02
CA ASN A 55 5.01 5.31 5.03
C ASN A 55 4.99 6.85 5.08
N ALA A 56 3.88 7.46 5.51
CA ALA A 56 3.74 8.91 5.53
C ALA A 56 4.80 9.65 6.38
N GLU A 57 5.33 8.99 7.41
CA GLU A 57 6.36 9.57 8.30
C GLU A 57 7.79 9.33 7.80
N MET A 58 7.97 8.49 6.78
CA MET A 58 9.27 8.16 6.23
C MET A 58 9.75 9.29 5.33
N SER A 59 10.99 9.77 5.52
CA SER A 59 11.52 10.82 4.65
C SER A 59 11.62 10.35 3.20
N ASP A 60 11.36 11.26 2.25
CA ASP A 60 11.30 10.92 0.82
C ASP A 60 12.56 10.19 0.34
N ASN A 61 13.76 10.63 0.74
CA ASN A 61 15.00 9.99 0.33
C ASN A 61 15.12 8.55 0.84
N LYS A 62 14.65 8.27 2.06
CA LYS A 62 14.60 6.90 2.59
C LYS A 62 13.55 6.08 1.82
N TYR A 63 12.34 6.63 1.65
CA TYR A 63 11.26 5.98 0.91
C TYR A 63 11.68 5.62 -0.52
N ILE A 64 12.33 6.55 -1.23
CA ILE A 64 12.83 6.33 -2.59
C ILE A 64 13.87 5.21 -2.62
N LYS A 65 14.86 5.22 -1.71
CA LYS A 65 15.86 4.14 -1.62
C LYS A 65 15.23 2.77 -1.40
N ALA A 66 14.26 2.69 -0.47
CA ALA A 66 13.54 1.45 -0.20
C ALA A 66 12.69 1.00 -1.41
N SER A 67 12.06 1.96 -2.09
CA SER A 67 11.28 1.72 -3.31
C SER A 67 12.15 1.23 -4.47
N LEU A 68 13.34 1.79 -4.65
CA LEU A 68 14.33 1.33 -5.64
C LEU A 68 14.82 -0.09 -5.33
N CYS A 69 14.94 -0.47 -4.05
CA CYS A 69 15.20 -1.86 -3.67
C CYS A 69 14.05 -2.80 -4.09
N MET A 70 12.79 -2.40 -3.88
CA MET A 70 11.62 -3.17 -4.34
C MET A 70 11.61 -3.33 -5.86
N GLU A 71 11.97 -2.28 -6.60
CA GLU A 71 12.11 -2.35 -8.07
C GLU A 71 13.15 -3.37 -8.53
N LYS A 72 14.31 -3.44 -7.85
CA LYS A 72 15.32 -4.49 -8.12
C LYS A 72 14.79 -5.90 -7.88
N LYS A 73 13.81 -6.06 -6.98
CA LYS A 73 13.08 -7.31 -6.74
C LYS A 73 11.96 -7.59 -7.75
N GLY A 74 11.76 -6.72 -8.73
CA GLY A 74 10.75 -6.85 -9.79
C GLY A 74 9.38 -6.25 -9.45
N TYR A 75 9.30 -5.44 -8.39
CA TYR A 75 8.07 -4.75 -8.01
C TYR A 75 7.92 -3.39 -8.69
N LEU A 76 6.69 -2.96 -8.94
CA LEU A 76 6.35 -1.59 -9.30
C LEU A 76 5.21 -1.09 -8.40
N PHE A 77 5.31 0.15 -7.93
CA PHE A 77 4.25 0.79 -7.15
C PHE A 77 3.25 1.43 -8.11
N ASN A 78 2.00 0.95 -8.13
CA ASN A 78 0.99 1.38 -9.10
C ASN A 78 1.46 1.28 -10.56
N GLY A 79 2.28 0.26 -10.86
CA GLY A 79 2.79 0.01 -12.20
C GLY A 79 3.81 1.02 -12.72
N LYS A 80 4.33 1.91 -11.87
CA LYS A 80 5.34 2.92 -12.23
C LYS A 80 6.62 2.74 -11.43
N ARG A 81 7.76 3.12 -12.04
CA ARG A 81 9.01 3.27 -11.30
C ARG A 81 8.97 4.52 -10.44
N THR A 82 9.71 4.51 -9.35
CA THR A 82 9.70 5.57 -8.35
C THR A 82 10.28 6.85 -8.92
N CYS A 83 11.42 6.76 -9.60
CA CYS A 83 12.10 7.93 -10.15
C CYS A 83 11.44 8.51 -11.42
N ASP A 84 10.49 7.79 -12.04
CA ASP A 84 9.67 8.31 -13.14
C ASP A 84 8.56 9.26 -12.63
N LYS A 85 8.30 9.27 -11.31
CA LYS A 85 7.31 10.18 -10.71
C LYS A 85 7.91 11.59 -10.65
N ASN A 86 7.18 12.58 -11.18
CA ASN A 86 7.60 13.99 -11.15
C ASN A 86 7.95 14.50 -9.74
N ALA A 87 7.31 13.96 -8.69
CA ALA A 87 7.60 14.31 -7.30
C ALA A 87 9.00 13.88 -6.82
N TYR A 88 9.62 12.88 -7.45
CA TYR A 88 10.85 12.26 -6.94
C TYR A 88 12.06 12.41 -7.86
N LYS A 89 11.85 12.85 -9.12
CA LYS A 89 12.91 12.94 -10.15
C LYS A 89 14.17 13.70 -9.71
N ASP A 90 14.01 14.72 -8.85
CA ASP A 90 15.10 15.62 -8.45
C ASP A 90 15.77 15.20 -7.13
N TYR A 91 15.30 14.14 -6.48
CA TYR A 91 15.87 13.66 -5.22
C TYR A 91 17.22 12.97 -5.46
N PRO A 92 18.19 13.09 -4.53
CA PRO A 92 19.51 12.47 -4.67
C PRO A 92 19.48 10.96 -4.94
N ALA A 93 18.49 10.24 -4.42
CA ALA A 93 18.34 8.80 -4.66
C ALA A 93 17.94 8.45 -6.11
N CYS A 94 17.46 9.41 -6.89
CA CYS A 94 17.07 9.24 -8.30
C CYS A 94 18.10 9.81 -9.29
N LYS A 95 19.26 10.28 -8.81
CA LYS A 95 20.34 10.85 -9.61
C LYS A 95 21.54 9.91 -9.72
#